data_AF-A0A5A7X9Q0-F1
#
_entry.id   AF-A0A5A7X9Q0-F1
#
_cell.length_a   1.000
_cell.length_b   1.000
_cell.length_c   1.000
_cell.angle_alpha   90.00
_cell.angle_beta   90.00
_cell.angle_gamma   90.00
#
_symmetry.space_group_name_H-M   'P 1'
#
loop_
_entity.id
_entity.type
_entity.pdbx_description
1 polymer ?
#
loop_
_entity_poly.entity_id
_entity_poly.type
_entity_poly.pdbx_seq_one_letter_code
_entity_poly.pdbx_strand_id
1 'polypeptide(L)'
;MSHPEQVGFFEVVAKANAELIEGARVLEIGSYDVNGGIRHLFRGASDYVGVDLDHGPGVDKVGFGHEVDDPDQSYDVTLSGECFEHDQHWRETFLNMVRLTRPGGLVAFTCAARGRAEHGTGRTDAISSPGTQAIGLDYYRNVNEEDFADIPLGDLFSEYRFWYLNTHFDLFFAAVRAGEGSPRATLPADAEVESLRGLMSRPHQALLFPFRRLSAVLPEDRYQKYTLSVWHKLLPLVQWFENRRETARASSAILSDDKAAERNRGPATSA
;
A
#
# COMPACT_ATOMS: atom_id res chain seq x y z
N MET A 1 4.54 5.73 -3.00
CA MET A 1 3.33 6.46 -3.50
C MET A 1 2.25 5.45 -3.86
N SER A 2 0.97 5.77 -3.61
CA SER A 2 -0.15 4.88 -3.92
C SER A 2 -0.28 4.59 -5.42
N HIS A 3 -0.66 3.35 -5.77
CA HIS A 3 -0.89 2.89 -7.14
C HIS A 3 -1.92 1.74 -7.17
N PRO A 4 -2.49 1.38 -8.34
CA PRO A 4 -3.63 0.47 -8.42
C PRO A 4 -3.39 -0.93 -7.82
N GLU A 5 -2.19 -1.50 -7.97
CA GLU A 5 -1.86 -2.80 -7.38
C GLU A 5 -1.80 -2.77 -5.86
N GLN A 6 -1.31 -1.69 -5.26
CA GLN A 6 -1.27 -1.52 -3.81
C GLN A 6 -2.68 -1.36 -3.26
N VAL A 7 -3.50 -0.49 -3.85
CA VAL A 7 -4.94 -0.38 -3.48
C VAL A 7 -5.66 -1.71 -3.68
N GLY A 8 -5.41 -2.41 -4.80
CA GLY A 8 -6.00 -3.71 -5.09
C GLY A 8 -5.58 -4.80 -4.10
N PHE A 9 -4.37 -4.74 -3.54
CA PHE A 9 -3.95 -5.64 -2.47
C PHE A 9 -4.79 -5.42 -1.21
N PHE A 10 -4.95 -4.17 -0.77
CA PHE A 10 -5.80 -3.87 0.38
C PHE A 10 -7.27 -4.17 0.11
N GLU A 11 -7.75 -4.10 -1.13
CA GLU A 11 -9.11 -4.49 -1.50
C GLU A 11 -9.33 -6.00 -1.33
N VAL A 12 -8.40 -6.85 -1.81
CA VAL A 12 -8.53 -8.31 -1.62
C VAL A 12 -8.36 -8.71 -0.15
N VAL A 13 -7.49 -8.00 0.60
CA VAL A 13 -7.37 -8.16 2.06
C VAL A 13 -8.67 -7.80 2.75
N ALA A 14 -9.27 -6.65 2.45
CA ALA A 14 -10.52 -6.21 3.05
C ALA A 14 -11.67 -7.18 2.73
N LYS A 15 -11.77 -7.62 1.48
CA LYS A 15 -12.75 -8.61 1.03
C LYS A 15 -12.63 -9.94 1.78
N ALA A 16 -11.41 -10.45 1.98
CA ALA A 16 -11.17 -11.69 2.73
C ALA A 16 -11.50 -11.56 4.23
N ASN A 17 -11.60 -10.32 4.74
CA ASN A 17 -11.75 -10.01 6.16
C ASN A 17 -13.03 -9.21 6.46
N ALA A 18 -14.07 -9.28 5.61
CA ALA A 18 -15.28 -8.47 5.75
C ALA A 18 -15.95 -8.64 7.13
N GLU A 19 -16.02 -9.88 7.64
CA GLU A 19 -16.58 -10.16 8.98
C GLU A 19 -15.69 -9.60 10.10
N LEU A 20 -14.37 -9.66 9.94
CA LEU A 20 -13.43 -9.08 10.90
C LEU A 20 -13.53 -7.56 10.95
N ILE A 21 -13.73 -6.92 9.78
CA ILE A 21 -13.74 -5.46 9.62
C ILE A 21 -15.03 -4.84 10.15
N GLU A 22 -16.16 -5.56 10.11
CA GLU A 22 -17.43 -5.05 10.61
C GLU A 22 -17.34 -4.75 12.12
N GLY A 23 -17.45 -3.48 12.47
CA GLY A 23 -17.29 -3.00 13.84
C GLY A 23 -15.84 -2.94 14.36
N ALA A 24 -14.85 -3.25 13.52
CA ALA A 24 -13.43 -3.26 13.90
C ALA A 24 -12.89 -1.90 14.34
N ARG A 25 -11.84 -1.93 15.14
CA ARG A 25 -10.91 -0.81 15.32
C ARG A 25 -9.68 -1.01 14.44
N VAL A 26 -9.45 -0.07 13.53
CA VAL A 26 -8.38 -0.12 12.52
C VAL A 26 -7.33 0.96 12.76
N LEU A 27 -6.06 0.59 12.67
CA LEU A 27 -4.91 1.51 12.65
C LEU A 27 -4.26 1.50 11.28
N GLU A 28 -3.96 2.68 10.73
CA GLU A 28 -3.16 2.85 9.52
C GLU A 28 -1.90 3.67 9.85
N ILE A 29 -0.71 3.10 9.62
CA ILE A 29 0.57 3.79 9.78
C ILE A 29 1.08 4.24 8.39
N GLY A 30 1.43 5.52 8.28
CA GLY A 30 1.75 6.15 6.99
C GLY A 30 0.47 6.47 6.21
N SER A 31 -0.49 7.12 6.87
CA SER A 31 -1.86 7.28 6.36
C SER A 31 -2.09 8.54 5.53
N TYR A 32 -1.07 9.38 5.30
CA TYR A 32 -1.23 10.59 4.52
C TYR A 32 -1.65 10.26 3.08
N ASP A 33 -2.85 10.71 2.70
CA ASP A 33 -3.40 10.51 1.38
C ASP A 33 -2.81 11.52 0.38
N VAL A 34 -1.83 11.06 -0.41
CA VAL A 34 -1.16 11.84 -1.46
C VAL A 34 -1.95 11.81 -2.77
N ASN A 35 -2.41 10.62 -3.18
CA ASN A 35 -3.00 10.35 -4.50
C ASN A 35 -4.01 9.19 -4.49
N GLY A 36 -4.62 8.91 -3.34
CA GLY A 36 -5.61 7.86 -3.10
C GLY A 36 -5.22 6.97 -1.91
N GLY A 37 -5.87 7.14 -0.76
CA GLY A 37 -5.67 6.33 0.45
C GLY A 37 -6.54 5.07 0.50
N ILE A 38 -6.22 4.14 1.40
CA ILE A 38 -6.90 2.84 1.52
C ILE A 38 -8.06 2.81 2.53
N ARG A 39 -8.21 3.87 3.34
CA ARG A 39 -9.27 4.01 4.36
C ARG A 39 -10.67 3.66 3.84
N HIS A 40 -10.99 4.04 2.60
CA HIS A 40 -12.30 3.81 1.99
C HIS A 40 -12.63 2.33 1.74
N LEU A 41 -11.66 1.42 1.82
CA LEU A 41 -11.84 -0.03 1.69
C LEU A 41 -12.31 -0.68 3.00
N PHE A 42 -12.17 0.04 4.14
CA PHE A 42 -12.44 -0.46 5.49
C PHE A 42 -13.67 0.22 6.13
N ARG A 43 -14.67 0.62 5.34
CA ARG A 43 -15.86 1.37 5.80
C ARG A 43 -16.74 0.64 6.83
N GLY A 44 -16.59 -0.67 7.00
CA GLY A 44 -17.27 -1.43 8.04
C GLY A 44 -16.69 -1.21 9.45
N ALA A 45 -15.49 -0.63 9.55
CA ALA A 45 -14.85 -0.35 10.83
C ALA A 45 -15.66 0.66 11.66
N SER A 46 -15.75 0.41 12.97
CA SER A 46 -16.36 1.36 13.92
C SER A 46 -15.43 2.53 14.26
N ASP A 47 -14.12 2.28 14.19
CA ASP A 47 -13.06 3.26 14.42
C ASP A 47 -11.91 3.02 13.43
N TYR A 48 -11.41 4.10 12.84
CA TYR A 48 -10.29 4.07 11.90
C TYR A 48 -9.36 5.24 12.21
N VAL A 49 -8.15 4.94 12.66
CA VAL A 49 -7.15 5.93 13.05
C VAL A 49 -5.98 5.88 12.08
N GLY A 50 -5.75 6.98 11.37
CA GLY A 50 -4.56 7.19 10.56
C GLY A 50 -3.47 7.93 11.33
N VAL A 51 -2.24 7.43 11.23
CA VAL A 51 -1.03 8.03 11.81
C VAL A 51 -0.05 8.37 10.70
N ASP A 52 0.46 9.60 10.70
CA ASP A 52 1.54 10.04 9.81
C ASP A 52 2.40 11.11 10.49
N LEU A 53 3.48 11.53 9.85
CA LEU A 53 4.46 12.48 10.39
C LEU A 53 4.03 13.94 10.27
N ASP A 54 3.00 14.24 9.47
CA ASP A 54 2.45 15.58 9.31
C ASP A 54 0.93 15.56 9.20
N HIS A 55 0.30 16.70 9.51
CA HIS A 55 -1.13 16.87 9.33
C HIS A 55 -1.51 16.85 7.85
N GLY A 56 -2.54 16.08 7.50
CA GLY A 56 -3.04 16.06 6.13
C GLY A 56 -4.24 15.16 5.93
N PRO A 57 -4.67 15.00 4.66
CA PRO A 57 -5.71 14.07 4.29
C PRO A 57 -5.42 12.66 4.83
N GLY A 58 -6.38 12.05 5.52
CA GLY A 58 -6.22 10.70 6.07
C GLY A 58 -5.39 10.61 7.36
N VAL A 59 -4.97 11.71 7.98
CA VAL A 59 -4.19 11.71 9.22
C VAL A 59 -5.04 12.18 10.41
N ASP A 60 -5.20 11.33 11.41
CA ASP A 60 -5.94 11.64 12.65
C ASP A 60 -5.00 11.92 13.83
N LYS A 61 -3.84 11.27 13.87
CA LYS A 61 -2.77 11.50 14.85
C LYS A 61 -1.44 11.77 14.14
N VAL A 62 -0.70 12.77 14.60
CA VAL A 62 0.64 13.06 14.08
C VAL A 62 1.70 12.42 14.99
N GLY A 63 2.61 11.65 14.42
CA GLY A 63 3.68 10.99 15.14
C GLY A 63 4.33 9.84 14.35
N PHE A 64 5.40 9.27 14.91
CA PHE A 64 6.05 8.12 14.32
C PHE A 64 5.27 6.82 14.59
N GLY A 65 5.24 5.91 13.61
CA GLY A 65 4.54 4.63 13.75
C GLY A 65 5.05 3.76 14.91
N HIS A 66 6.36 3.75 15.14
CA HIS A 66 6.99 3.04 16.27
C HIS A 66 6.76 3.72 17.63
N GLU A 67 6.25 4.95 17.67
CA GLU A 67 5.97 5.71 18.91
C GLU A 67 4.48 5.70 19.29
N VAL A 68 3.61 5.08 18.48
CA VAL A 68 2.19 4.92 18.83
C VAL A 68 2.09 4.10 20.12
N ASP A 69 1.64 4.74 21.20
CA ASP A 69 1.68 4.23 22.59
C ASP A 69 0.32 3.75 23.11
N ASP A 70 -0.66 3.58 22.21
CA ASP A 70 -1.94 2.95 22.52
C ASP A 70 -1.71 1.57 23.21
N PRO A 71 -2.64 1.12 24.08
CA PRO A 71 -2.50 -0.16 24.78
C PRO A 71 -2.29 -1.33 23.83
N ASP A 72 -1.53 -2.33 24.28
CA ASP A 72 -1.36 -3.60 23.56
C ASP A 72 -2.72 -4.17 23.15
N GLN A 73 -2.78 -4.80 21.97
CA GLN A 73 -3.96 -5.53 21.49
C GLN A 73 -5.23 -4.66 21.36
N SER A 74 -5.07 -3.35 21.19
CA SER A 74 -6.17 -2.39 21.11
C SER A 74 -6.78 -2.23 19.71
N TYR A 75 -6.24 -2.93 18.71
CA TYR A 75 -6.71 -2.90 17.32
C TYR A 75 -7.01 -4.31 16.78
N ASP A 76 -8.08 -4.42 16.00
CA ASP A 76 -8.43 -5.64 15.25
C ASP A 76 -7.57 -5.78 13.99
N VAL A 77 -7.25 -4.64 13.37
CA VAL A 77 -6.53 -4.56 12.10
C VAL A 77 -5.50 -3.42 12.18
N THR A 78 -4.27 -3.71 11.79
CA THR A 78 -3.21 -2.70 11.61
C THR A 78 -2.67 -2.77 10.18
N LEU A 79 -2.60 -1.62 9.51
CA LEU A 79 -2.27 -1.48 8.10
C LEU A 79 -1.09 -0.51 7.93
N SER A 80 -0.32 -0.67 6.86
CA SER A 80 0.62 0.34 6.40
C SER A 80 0.84 0.25 4.90
N GLY A 81 0.63 1.34 4.16
CA GLY A 81 0.79 1.35 2.71
C GLY A 81 1.90 2.28 2.28
N GLU A 82 2.92 1.77 1.58
CA GLU A 82 4.00 2.57 0.98
C GLU A 82 4.70 3.51 1.99
N CYS A 83 5.01 2.96 3.16
CA CYS A 83 5.56 3.72 4.30
C CYS A 83 6.96 3.24 4.71
N PHE A 84 7.19 1.93 4.77
CA PHE A 84 8.41 1.38 5.37
C PHE A 84 9.69 1.79 4.64
N GLU A 85 9.64 2.00 3.34
CA GLU A 85 10.79 2.47 2.58
C GLU A 85 11.25 3.87 2.99
N HIS A 86 10.35 4.66 3.60
CA HIS A 86 10.58 6.00 4.11
C HIS A 86 10.82 6.05 5.62
N ASP A 87 10.72 4.91 6.31
CA ASP A 87 10.86 4.82 7.76
C ASP A 87 12.21 4.20 8.15
N GLN A 88 13.09 5.00 8.75
CA GLN A 88 14.37 4.52 9.28
C GLN A 88 14.20 3.53 10.45
N HIS A 89 13.01 3.50 11.07
CA HIS A 89 12.60 2.64 12.17
C HIS A 89 11.51 1.64 11.74
N TRP A 90 11.45 1.27 10.45
CA TRP A 90 10.40 0.39 9.94
C TRP A 90 10.29 -0.94 10.71
N ARG A 91 11.39 -1.45 11.28
CA ARG A 91 11.40 -2.68 12.08
C ARG A 91 10.62 -2.48 13.38
N GLU A 92 10.91 -1.39 14.08
CA GLU A 92 10.22 -0.99 15.30
C GLU A 92 8.76 -0.66 15.02
N THR A 93 8.48 0.01 13.90
CA THR A 93 7.11 0.31 13.45
C THR A 93 6.33 -0.98 13.18
N PHE A 94 6.92 -1.95 12.46
CA PHE A 94 6.31 -3.25 12.22
C PHE A 94 6.03 -4.00 13.53
N LEU A 95 7.00 -4.07 14.44
CA LEU A 95 6.82 -4.71 15.74
C LEU A 95 5.76 -4.00 16.59
N ASN A 96 5.65 -2.67 16.49
CA ASN A 96 4.63 -1.90 17.17
C ASN A 96 3.23 -2.19 16.61
N MET A 97 3.09 -2.30 15.28
CA MET A 97 1.86 -2.78 14.65
C MET A 97 1.47 -4.14 15.24
N VAL A 98 2.39 -5.11 15.31
CA VAL A 98 2.16 -6.45 15.87
C VAL A 98 1.76 -6.42 17.35
N ARG A 99 2.34 -5.52 18.15
CA ARG A 99 1.98 -5.31 19.57
C ARG A 99 0.56 -4.78 19.72
N LEU A 100 0.19 -3.82 18.87
CA LEU A 100 -1.10 -3.15 18.87
C LEU A 100 -2.24 -4.03 18.34
N THR A 101 -1.94 -5.02 17.49
CA THR A 101 -2.92 -5.97 16.99
C THR A 101 -3.30 -7.03 18.03
N ARG A 102 -4.59 -7.25 18.25
CA ARG A 102 -5.07 -8.33 19.12
C ARG A 102 -4.79 -9.73 18.53
N PRO A 103 -4.73 -10.78 19.36
CA PRO A 103 -4.72 -12.16 18.89
C PRO A 103 -5.83 -12.44 17.87
N GLY A 104 -5.48 -13.18 16.81
CA GLY A 104 -6.37 -13.45 15.67
C GLY A 104 -6.67 -12.25 14.77
N GLY A 105 -6.20 -11.04 15.10
CA GLY A 105 -6.32 -9.84 14.26
C GLY A 105 -5.37 -9.84 13.06
N LEU A 106 -5.54 -8.84 12.20
CA LEU A 106 -4.84 -8.71 10.92
C LEU A 106 -3.69 -7.69 11.00
N VAL A 107 -2.52 -8.08 10.51
CA VAL A 107 -1.42 -7.16 10.18
C VAL A 107 -1.20 -7.22 8.67
N ALA A 108 -1.25 -6.10 7.97
CA ALA A 108 -0.96 -6.06 6.54
C ALA A 108 -0.16 -4.82 6.15
N PHE A 109 0.76 -4.96 5.20
CA PHE A 109 1.47 -3.82 4.65
C PHE A 109 1.83 -3.97 3.17
N THR A 110 2.12 -2.86 2.53
CA THR A 110 2.85 -2.78 1.27
C THR A 110 4.03 -1.83 1.42
N CYS A 111 5.15 -2.12 0.76
CA CYS A 111 6.29 -1.21 0.71
C CYS A 111 7.14 -1.44 -0.52
N ALA A 112 7.91 -0.42 -0.89
CA ALA A 112 8.87 -0.53 -1.97
C ALA A 112 9.97 -1.55 -1.64
N ALA A 113 10.16 -2.51 -2.54
CA ALA A 113 11.16 -3.57 -2.42
C ALA A 113 12.14 -3.54 -3.58
N ARG A 114 13.05 -4.53 -3.61
CA ARG A 114 14.17 -4.59 -4.56
C ARG A 114 13.75 -4.23 -5.98
N GLY A 115 14.38 -3.19 -6.51
CA GLY A 115 14.16 -2.73 -7.87
C GLY A 115 13.16 -1.58 -7.99
N ARG A 116 12.52 -1.16 -6.89
CA ARG A 116 11.77 0.09 -6.89
C ARG A 116 12.76 1.24 -6.92
N ALA A 117 12.64 2.10 -7.92
CA ALA A 117 13.40 3.35 -7.94
C ALA A 117 13.05 4.20 -6.70
N GLU A 118 14.07 4.78 -6.08
CA GLU A 118 13.91 5.80 -5.06
C GLU A 118 12.96 6.91 -5.52
N HIS A 119 12.13 7.34 -4.58
CA HIS A 119 11.14 8.39 -4.74
C HIS A 119 10.94 9.09 -3.38
N GLY A 120 10.28 10.24 -3.35
CA GLY A 120 9.93 10.91 -2.09
C GLY A 120 11.12 11.43 -1.26
N THR A 121 12.30 11.63 -1.87
CA THR A 121 13.49 12.19 -1.20
C THR A 121 13.92 13.51 -1.85
N GLY A 122 14.87 14.21 -1.22
CA GLY A 122 15.49 15.40 -1.79
C GLY A 122 16.29 15.13 -3.08
N ARG A 123 16.63 13.86 -3.36
CA ARG A 123 17.29 13.45 -4.61
C ARG A 123 16.31 13.22 -5.75
N THR A 124 15.02 13.09 -5.46
CA THR A 124 13.97 12.72 -6.42
C THR A 124 12.78 13.68 -6.32
N ASP A 125 11.56 13.17 -6.39
CA ASP A 125 10.29 13.87 -6.19
C ASP A 125 9.88 13.93 -4.71
N ALA A 126 10.35 14.94 -3.99
CA ALA A 126 10.01 15.18 -2.58
C ALA A 126 8.49 15.15 -2.27
N ILE A 127 7.65 15.56 -3.23
CA ILE A 127 6.17 15.61 -3.08
C ILE A 127 5.57 14.22 -2.81
N SER A 128 6.28 13.15 -3.16
CA SER A 128 5.80 11.77 -3.00
C SER A 128 5.88 11.23 -1.58
N SER A 129 6.43 11.97 -0.62
CA SER A 129 6.48 11.61 0.80
C SER A 129 6.30 12.87 1.67
N PRO A 130 5.14 13.52 1.66
CA PRO A 130 4.96 14.83 2.29
C PRO A 130 5.26 14.84 3.80
N GLY A 131 4.88 13.77 4.52
CA GLY A 131 5.14 13.65 5.96
C GLY A 131 6.63 13.68 6.30
N THR A 132 7.47 12.95 5.56
CA THR A 132 8.93 12.96 5.80
C THR A 132 9.54 14.32 5.47
N GLN A 133 9.10 14.96 4.39
CA GLN A 133 9.59 16.28 3.98
C GLN A 133 9.21 17.37 4.98
N ALA A 134 8.00 17.32 5.55
CA ALA A 134 7.52 18.29 6.53
C ALA A 134 8.40 18.33 7.78
N ILE A 135 8.98 17.19 8.18
CA ILE A 135 9.86 17.09 9.35
C ILE A 135 11.36 17.10 8.98
N GLY A 136 11.70 17.26 7.69
CA GLY A 136 13.08 17.30 7.21
C GLY A 136 13.80 15.95 7.20
N LEU A 137 13.07 14.84 7.17
CA LEU A 137 13.64 13.49 7.04
C LEU A 137 13.91 13.17 5.57
N ASP A 138 15.16 12.80 5.25
CA ASP A 138 15.59 12.43 3.90
C ASP A 138 16.16 11.01 3.90
N TYR A 139 15.27 10.03 4.04
CA TYR A 139 15.59 8.61 4.11
C TYR A 139 14.79 7.82 3.07
N TYR A 140 15.49 6.88 2.42
CA TYR A 140 14.85 5.90 1.56
C TYR A 140 15.65 4.59 1.54
N ARG A 141 14.95 3.46 1.68
CA ARG A 141 15.53 2.13 1.51
C ARG A 141 14.47 1.14 1.06
N ASN A 142 14.73 0.37 0.01
CA ASN A 142 13.89 -0.78 -0.33
C ASN A 142 13.93 -1.84 0.78
N VAL A 143 12.77 -2.29 1.22
CA VAL A 143 12.60 -3.32 2.25
C VAL A 143 12.21 -4.65 1.58
N ASN A 144 12.89 -5.73 1.94
CA ASN A 144 12.72 -7.04 1.30
C ASN A 144 12.32 -8.11 2.33
N GLU A 145 11.82 -9.24 1.86
CA GLU A 145 11.43 -10.36 2.73
C GLU A 145 12.60 -10.82 3.61
N GLU A 146 13.81 -10.85 3.06
CA GLU A 146 15.02 -11.24 3.79
C GLU A 146 15.36 -10.29 4.95
N ASP A 147 14.90 -9.04 4.89
CA ASP A 147 15.13 -8.06 5.96
C ASP A 147 14.34 -8.41 7.25
N PHE A 148 13.36 -9.31 7.17
CA PHE A 148 12.58 -9.83 8.30
C PHE A 148 13.16 -11.13 8.90
N ALA A 149 14.27 -11.67 8.37
CA ALA A 149 14.79 -12.99 8.76
C ALA A 149 15.14 -13.13 10.24
N ASP A 150 15.53 -12.04 10.90
CA ASP A 150 15.88 -12.02 12.34
C ASP A 150 14.65 -11.84 13.24
N ILE A 151 13.46 -11.61 12.68
CA ILE A 151 12.21 -11.48 13.43
C ILE A 151 11.58 -12.87 13.55
N PRO A 152 11.19 -13.33 14.75
CA PRO A 152 10.58 -14.65 14.94
C PRO A 152 9.11 -14.65 14.48
N LEU A 153 8.87 -14.52 13.17
CA LEU A 153 7.53 -14.41 12.59
C LEU A 153 6.61 -15.58 12.98
N GLY A 154 7.17 -16.78 13.15
CA GLY A 154 6.42 -17.96 13.60
C GLY A 154 5.90 -17.87 15.05
N ASP A 155 6.53 -17.06 15.90
CA ASP A 155 6.05 -16.79 17.26
C ASP A 155 5.04 -15.64 17.27
N LEU A 156 5.18 -14.71 16.31
CA LEU A 156 4.30 -13.54 16.19
C LEU A 156 2.99 -13.86 15.47
N PHE A 157 2.98 -14.80 14.53
CA PHE A 157 1.85 -15.05 13.66
C PHE A 157 1.53 -16.53 13.56
N SER A 158 0.24 -16.86 13.62
CA SER A 158 -0.21 -18.23 13.31
C SER A 158 -0.15 -18.53 11.81
N GLU A 159 -0.27 -17.49 11.00
CA GLU A 159 -0.17 -17.55 9.56
C GLU A 159 0.32 -16.21 9.03
N TYR A 160 1.24 -16.23 8.07
CA TYR A 160 1.72 -15.02 7.38
C TYR A 160 2.15 -15.37 5.95
N ARG A 161 2.11 -14.39 5.06
CA ARG A 161 2.54 -14.52 3.66
C ARG A 161 3.20 -13.23 3.19
N PHE A 162 4.23 -13.39 2.38
CA PHE A 162 4.83 -12.35 1.57
C PHE A 162 4.51 -12.57 0.10
N TRP A 163 4.27 -11.50 -0.64
CA TRP A 163 4.17 -11.53 -2.10
C TRP A 163 5.01 -10.41 -2.70
N TYR A 164 5.88 -10.75 -3.64
CA TYR A 164 6.64 -9.77 -4.39
C TYR A 164 6.02 -9.54 -5.77
N LEU A 165 5.53 -8.32 -6.02
CA LEU A 165 4.93 -7.94 -7.30
C LEU A 165 5.90 -7.11 -8.14
N ASN A 166 6.37 -7.69 -9.23
CA ASN A 166 7.32 -7.06 -10.14
C ASN A 166 6.72 -5.96 -11.02
N THR A 167 5.41 -5.69 -10.92
CA THR A 167 4.77 -4.55 -11.60
C THR A 167 5.33 -3.26 -11.07
N HIS A 168 5.21 -3.03 -9.77
CA HIS A 168 5.77 -1.86 -9.11
C HIS A 168 7.01 -2.15 -8.28
N PHE A 169 7.47 -3.41 -8.18
CA PHE A 169 8.62 -3.82 -7.36
C PHE A 169 8.34 -3.73 -5.86
N ASP A 170 7.11 -4.02 -5.44
CA ASP A 170 6.72 -3.91 -4.05
C ASP A 170 6.64 -5.28 -3.37
N LEU A 171 6.89 -5.25 -2.07
CA LEU A 171 6.65 -6.35 -1.16
C LEU A 171 5.31 -6.12 -0.47
N PHE A 172 4.40 -7.07 -0.63
CA PHE A 172 3.13 -7.12 0.08
C PHE A 172 3.22 -8.17 1.17
N PHE A 173 2.55 -7.91 2.29
CA PHE A 173 2.51 -8.80 3.43
C PHE A 173 1.13 -8.79 4.08
N ALA A 174 0.67 -9.97 4.49
CA ALA A 174 -0.49 -10.11 5.36
C ALA A 174 -0.25 -11.25 6.35
N ALA A 175 -0.71 -11.06 7.59
CA ALA A 175 -0.55 -12.02 8.66
C ALA A 175 -1.67 -11.99 9.68
N VAL A 176 -1.90 -13.14 10.31
CA VAL A 176 -2.85 -13.36 11.39
C VAL A 176 -2.09 -13.44 12.70
N ARG A 177 -2.35 -12.51 13.63
CA ARG A 177 -1.68 -12.46 14.93
C ARG A 177 -1.87 -13.76 15.70
N ALA A 178 -0.78 -14.31 16.22
CA ALA A 178 -0.81 -15.54 17.02
C ALA A 178 -1.68 -15.40 18.27
N GLY A 179 -2.25 -16.52 18.72
CA GLY A 179 -3.16 -16.61 19.86
C GLY A 179 -4.64 -16.79 19.47
N GLU A 180 -5.47 -16.91 20.49
CA GLU A 180 -6.92 -17.15 20.36
C GLU A 180 -7.68 -15.82 20.38
N GLY A 181 -8.45 -15.56 19.32
CA GLY A 181 -9.29 -14.38 19.17
C GLY A 181 -10.29 -14.58 18.03
N SER A 182 -11.47 -13.98 18.17
CA SER A 182 -12.59 -14.11 17.23
C SER A 182 -13.28 -12.74 17.05
N PRO A 183 -13.72 -12.38 15.82
CA PRO A 183 -13.45 -13.08 14.56
C PRO A 183 -11.94 -13.10 14.25
N ARG A 184 -11.54 -14.10 13.44
CA ARG A 184 -10.14 -14.34 13.07
C ARG A 184 -9.89 -13.85 11.64
N ALA A 185 -8.75 -13.20 11.44
CA ALA A 185 -8.31 -12.78 10.13
C ALA A 185 -8.07 -13.96 9.19
N THR A 186 -8.29 -13.73 7.90
CA THR A 186 -8.03 -14.67 6.80
C THR A 186 -7.11 -13.99 5.79
N LEU A 187 -6.09 -14.71 5.32
CA LEU A 187 -5.21 -14.19 4.28
C LEU A 187 -5.88 -14.26 2.90
N PRO A 188 -5.64 -13.28 2.01
CA PRO A 188 -6.11 -13.39 0.63
C PRO A 188 -5.44 -14.57 -0.07
N ALA A 189 -6.12 -15.13 -1.09
CA ALA A 189 -5.56 -16.23 -1.86
C ALA A 189 -4.41 -15.74 -2.76
N ASP A 190 -3.36 -16.55 -2.92
CA ASP A 190 -2.20 -16.24 -3.76
C ASP A 190 -2.61 -15.83 -5.19
N ALA A 191 -3.57 -16.56 -5.77
CA ALA A 191 -4.07 -16.27 -7.11
C ALA A 191 -4.76 -14.90 -7.23
N GLU A 192 -5.45 -14.43 -6.17
CA GLU A 192 -6.07 -13.10 -6.16
C GLU A 192 -4.98 -12.01 -6.14
N VAL A 193 -3.96 -12.16 -5.28
CA VAL A 193 -2.84 -11.22 -5.19
C VAL A 193 -2.00 -11.21 -6.47
N GLU A 194 -1.71 -12.38 -7.04
CA GLU A 194 -0.97 -12.50 -8.31
C GLU A 194 -1.71 -11.89 -9.50
N SER A 195 -3.05 -11.96 -9.50
CA SER A 195 -3.87 -11.38 -10.56
C SER A 195 -3.74 -9.85 -10.67
N LEU A 196 -3.35 -9.18 -9.58
CA LEU A 196 -3.13 -7.73 -9.54
C LEU A 196 -2.05 -7.28 -10.53
N ARG A 197 -1.11 -8.17 -10.91
CA ARG A 197 -0.12 -7.87 -11.97
C ARG A 197 -0.79 -7.46 -13.29
N GLY A 198 -2.03 -7.88 -13.53
CA GLY A 198 -2.82 -7.53 -14.71
C GLY A 198 -3.31 -6.07 -14.74
N LEU A 199 -3.25 -5.34 -13.62
CA LEU A 199 -3.66 -3.94 -13.55
C LEU A 199 -2.70 -3.05 -14.35
N MET A 200 -1.40 -3.32 -14.31
CA MET A 200 -0.40 -2.67 -15.17
C MET A 200 -0.55 -3.09 -16.64
N SER A 201 -0.50 -2.11 -17.56
CA SER A 201 -0.50 -2.32 -19.01
C SER A 201 0.64 -3.23 -19.47
N ARG A 202 0.38 -4.12 -20.43
CA ARG A 202 1.44 -4.88 -21.10
C ARG A 202 2.58 -3.98 -21.65
N PRO A 203 2.30 -2.81 -22.27
CA PRO A 203 3.37 -1.87 -22.63
C PRO A 203 4.24 -1.40 -21.46
N HIS A 204 3.66 -1.13 -20.28
CA HIS A 204 4.44 -0.69 -19.11
C HIS A 204 5.25 -1.84 -18.53
N GLN A 205 4.65 -3.03 -18.45
CA GLN A 205 5.39 -4.21 -18.01
C GLN A 205 6.60 -4.49 -18.90
N ALA A 206 6.46 -4.29 -20.22
CA ALA A 206 7.57 -4.39 -21.16
C ALA A 206 8.62 -3.30 -20.94
N LEU A 207 8.21 -2.06 -20.68
CA LEU A 207 9.11 -0.95 -20.35
C LEU A 207 9.94 -1.23 -19.08
N LEU A 208 9.34 -1.87 -18.07
CA LEU A 208 10.02 -2.21 -16.82
C LEU A 208 10.87 -3.48 -16.89
N PHE A 209 10.74 -4.29 -17.95
CA PHE A 209 11.48 -5.54 -18.08
C PHE A 209 13.00 -5.39 -17.96
N PRO A 210 13.67 -4.41 -18.61
CA PRO A 210 15.11 -4.20 -18.43
C PRO A 210 15.48 -3.87 -16.98
N PHE A 211 14.67 -3.05 -16.31
CA PHE A 211 14.88 -2.69 -14.90
C PHE A 211 14.75 -3.89 -13.97
N ARG A 212 13.81 -4.80 -14.24
CA ARG A 212 13.69 -6.09 -13.52
C ARG A 212 14.92 -6.97 -13.69
N ARG A 213 15.48 -7.04 -14.90
CA ARG A 213 16.71 -7.80 -15.15
C ARG A 213 17.91 -7.18 -14.44
N LEU A 214 17.99 -5.85 -14.40
CA LEU A 214 19.06 -5.12 -13.73
C LEU A 214 18.99 -5.25 -12.21
N SER A 215 17.80 -5.11 -11.61
CA SER A 215 17.64 -5.24 -10.15
C SER A 215 18.01 -6.63 -9.65
N ALA A 216 17.76 -7.68 -10.46
CA ALA A 216 18.14 -9.05 -10.11
C ALA A 216 19.66 -9.31 -10.06
N VAL A 217 20.48 -8.49 -10.73
CA VAL A 217 21.93 -8.75 -10.86
C VAL A 217 22.81 -7.69 -10.21
N LEU A 218 22.33 -6.45 -10.09
CA LEU A 218 23.08 -5.37 -9.49
C LEU A 218 22.81 -5.28 -8.00
N PRO A 219 23.83 -4.98 -7.18
CA PRO A 219 23.62 -4.48 -5.81
C PRO A 219 22.69 -3.25 -5.80
N GLU A 220 21.93 -3.11 -4.71
CA GLU A 220 20.92 -2.06 -4.50
C GLU A 220 21.48 -0.66 -4.80
N ASP A 221 22.62 -0.30 -4.20
CA ASP A 221 23.29 0.99 -4.35
C ASP A 221 23.61 1.31 -5.83
N ARG A 222 24.13 0.31 -6.54
CA ARG A 222 24.47 0.44 -7.97
C ARG A 222 23.23 0.51 -8.84
N TYR A 223 22.19 -0.27 -8.49
CA TYR A 223 20.90 -0.22 -9.16
C TYR A 223 20.27 1.16 -9.03
N GLN A 224 20.14 1.70 -7.81
CA GLN A 224 19.54 3.02 -7.57
C GLN A 224 20.31 4.10 -8.33
N LYS A 225 21.66 4.09 -8.28
CA LYS A 225 22.48 5.06 -9.02
C LYS A 225 22.24 5.01 -10.54
N TYR A 226 22.16 3.81 -11.11
CA TYR A 226 21.84 3.64 -12.53
C TYR A 226 20.42 4.12 -12.83
N THR A 227 19.45 3.61 -12.08
CA THR A 227 18.03 3.87 -12.30
C THR A 227 17.75 5.35 -12.18
N LEU A 228 18.17 6.04 -11.13
CA LEU A 228 18.00 7.49 -10.98
C LEU A 228 18.60 8.29 -12.15
N SER A 229 19.77 7.89 -12.66
CA SER A 229 20.40 8.58 -13.80
C SER A 229 19.63 8.47 -15.12
N VAL A 230 18.80 7.44 -15.26
CA VAL A 230 17.99 7.14 -16.45
C VAL A 230 16.52 7.52 -16.24
N TRP A 231 16.01 7.38 -15.01
CA TRP A 231 14.61 7.51 -14.65
C TRP A 231 14.10 8.92 -14.88
N HIS A 232 14.87 9.97 -14.53
CA HIS A 232 14.51 11.36 -14.84
C HIS A 232 14.29 11.61 -16.35
N LYS A 233 14.93 10.82 -17.23
CA LYS A 233 14.75 10.94 -18.69
C LYS A 233 13.54 10.14 -19.20
N LEU A 234 13.09 9.13 -18.46
CA LEU A 234 11.97 8.26 -18.81
C LEU A 234 10.67 8.65 -18.09
N LEU A 235 10.74 9.38 -16.98
CA LEU A 235 9.61 9.80 -16.16
C LEU A 235 8.49 10.49 -16.97
N PRO A 236 8.79 11.42 -17.91
CA PRO A 236 7.75 12.01 -18.75
C PRO A 236 7.02 10.98 -19.63
N LEU A 237 7.72 9.92 -20.05
CA LEU A 237 7.15 8.87 -20.88
C LEU A 237 6.24 7.95 -20.06
N VAL A 238 6.66 7.58 -18.84
CA VAL A 238 5.87 6.77 -17.89
C VAL A 238 4.60 7.52 -17.47
N GLN A 239 4.75 8.76 -16.99
CA GLN A 239 3.63 9.61 -16.59
C GLN A 239 2.66 9.88 -17.74
N TRP A 240 3.16 10.04 -18.98
CA TRP A 240 2.30 10.21 -20.15
C TRP A 240 1.36 9.02 -20.38
N PHE A 241 1.83 7.79 -20.17
CA PHE A 241 0.96 6.63 -20.32
C PHE A 241 -0.01 6.45 -19.13
N GLU A 242 0.41 6.79 -17.91
CA GLU A 242 -0.43 6.74 -16.71
C GLU A 242 -1.59 7.75 -16.81
N ASN A 243 -1.28 9.01 -17.15
CA ASN A 243 -2.28 10.06 -17.36
C ASN A 243 -3.29 9.73 -18.46
N ARG A 244 -2.85 9.09 -19.56
CA ARG A 244 -3.77 8.64 -20.62
C ARG A 244 -4.76 7.59 -20.14
N ARG A 245 -4.36 6.71 -19.22
CA ARG A 245 -5.27 5.70 -18.63
C ARG A 245 -6.27 6.32 -17.66
N GLU A 246 -5.86 7.28 -16.84
CA GLU A 246 -6.78 8.02 -15.97
C GLU A 246 -7.81 8.79 -16.79
N THR A 247 -7.39 9.50 -17.85
CA THR A 247 -8.35 10.17 -18.75
C THR A 247 -9.29 9.18 -19.44
N ALA A 248 -8.82 7.98 -19.80
CA ALA A 248 -9.65 6.94 -20.41
C ALA A 248 -10.62 6.30 -19.41
N ARG A 249 -10.20 6.09 -18.15
CA ARG A 249 -11.06 5.59 -17.06
C ARG A 249 -12.11 6.61 -16.64
N ALA A 250 -11.73 7.87 -16.46
CA ALA A 250 -12.66 8.96 -16.18
C ALA A 250 -13.69 9.13 -17.31
N SER A 251 -13.24 9.07 -18.57
CA SER A 251 -14.15 9.12 -19.72
C SER A 251 -15.08 7.91 -19.79
N SER A 252 -14.62 6.72 -19.43
CA SER A 252 -15.45 5.50 -19.37
C SER A 252 -16.47 5.53 -18.23
N ALA A 253 -16.12 6.12 -17.08
CA ALA A 253 -17.00 6.28 -15.92
C ALA A 253 -18.14 7.29 -16.20
N ILE A 254 -17.81 8.41 -16.85
CA ILE A 254 -18.81 9.41 -17.30
C ILE A 254 -19.79 8.78 -18.30
N LEU A 255 -19.29 7.98 -19.26
CA LEU A 255 -20.13 7.28 -20.23
C LEU A 255 -21.00 6.18 -19.62
N SER A 256 -20.59 5.56 -18.52
CA SER A 256 -21.44 4.60 -17.78
C SER A 256 -22.52 5.28 -16.95
N ASP A 257 -22.21 6.42 -16.36
CA ASP A 257 -23.16 7.21 -15.56
C ASP A 257 -24.23 7.86 -16.46
N ASP A 258 -23.86 8.36 -17.65
CA ASP A 258 -24.80 8.89 -18.64
C ASP A 258 -25.76 7.79 -19.16
N LYS A 259 -25.25 6.58 -19.39
CA LYS A 259 -26.09 5.42 -19.79
C LYS A 259 -27.00 4.93 -18.67
N ALA A 260 -26.57 5.04 -17.42
CA ALA A 260 -27.42 4.74 -16.26
C ALA A 260 -28.51 5.81 -16.07
N ALA A 261 -28.18 7.08 -16.30
CA ALA A 261 -29.12 8.19 -16.26
C ALA A 261 -30.16 8.14 -17.39
N GLU A 262 -29.78 7.71 -18.61
CA GLU A 262 -30.72 7.50 -19.72
C GLU A 262 -31.66 6.30 -19.48
N ARG A 263 -31.17 5.20 -18.87
CA ARG A 263 -32.02 4.05 -18.52
C ARG A 263 -33.09 4.34 -17.47
N ASN A 264 -32.85 5.31 -16.59
CA ASN A 264 -33.80 5.73 -15.56
C ASN A 264 -34.83 6.77 -16.06
N ARG A 265 -34.70 7.28 -17.28
CA ARG A 265 -35.75 8.06 -17.94
C ARG A 265 -36.70 7.09 -18.65
N GLY A 266 -37.64 6.53 -17.89
CA GLY A 266 -38.75 5.75 -18.45
C GLY A 266 -39.54 6.54 -19.51
N PRO A 267 -40.28 5.86 -20.42
CA PRO A 267 -40.98 6.52 -21.51
C PRO A 267 -41.99 7.53 -20.95
N ALA A 268 -41.90 8.77 -21.42
CA ALA A 268 -42.85 9.82 -21.08
C ALA A 268 -44.26 9.34 -21.45
N THR A 269 -45.10 9.16 -20.43
CA THR A 269 -46.53 8.90 -20.62
C THR A 269 -47.17 10.14 -21.22
N SER A 270 -47.54 10.05 -22.51
CA SER A 270 -48.38 11.02 -23.18
C SER A 270 -49.81 10.94 -22.62
N ALA A 271 -50.31 12.06 -22.08
CA ALA A 271 -51.72 12.30 -21.84
C ALA A 271 -52.30 13.12 -22.99
#